data_AF-A0A534BDD6-F1
#
_entry.id   AF-A0A534BDD6-F1
#
_cell.length_a   1.000
_cell.length_b   1.000
_cell.length_c   1.000
_cell.angle_alpha   90.00
_cell.angle_beta   90.00
_cell.angle_gamma   90.00
#
_symmetry.space_group_name_H-M   'P 1'
#
loop_
_entity.id
_entity.type
_entity.pdbx_description
1 polymer ?
#
loop_
_entity_poly.entity_id
_entity_poly.type
_entity_poly.pdbx_seq_one_letter_code
_entity_poly.pdbx_strand_id
1 'polypeptide(L)'
;MTYEQDWLNVMYEHSPELGRSFGAGNAFTDGMADAAREKGLTLQYSMALPRHFLQGARYDNLTTIRVSGDRFERSKWDTFLYASRLASALGIWPWSDVFMSAEADNLLLATLSGGMVGVGDRIGAENRENLLRAVRPDGVIVKPDTSLVPIDAMYTAGSKRPMIAAAHTDHGTLRSAYVFSYNRGSKPADASFTPAQLGVPREAYVYAARNRSARRLQPGEAFSSTLAPDGTAYFVVVPVPRAGITLIGDEDKFVPDGRKRIAALEDEPDRLIVTVNFAPQERSVRLFGYAPQRPTVAAQTGSLGELEFEPDSGRFEVTVSPGPQQLLEGPGKDPVGQATVTLGSAQ
;
A
#
# COMPACT_ATOMS: atom_id res chain seq x y z
N MET A 1 0.42 0.03 21.36
CA MET A 1 -0.63 -0.98 21.61
C MET A 1 -1.96 -0.35 21.27
N THR A 2 -2.85 -1.09 20.59
CA THR A 2 -4.14 -0.58 20.13
C THR A 2 -5.26 -1.25 20.92
N TYR A 3 -6.26 -0.47 21.33
CA TYR A 3 -7.53 -0.97 21.86
C TYR A 3 -8.55 -1.04 20.73
N GLU A 4 -9.15 -2.20 20.53
CA GLU A 4 -10.25 -2.38 19.59
C GLU A 4 -11.58 -2.29 20.32
N GLN A 5 -12.45 -1.39 19.85
CA GLN A 5 -13.87 -1.44 20.17
C GLN A 5 -14.61 -2.12 19.03
N ASP A 6 -15.09 -3.33 19.30
CA ASP A 6 -15.86 -4.11 18.35
C ASP A 6 -17.38 -3.94 18.56
N TRP A 7 -18.18 -4.32 17.56
CA TRP A 7 -19.65 -4.36 17.63
C TRP A 7 -20.32 -3.00 17.96
N LEU A 8 -19.73 -1.88 17.52
CA LEU A 8 -20.28 -0.54 17.77
C LEU A 8 -21.73 -0.37 17.30
N ASN A 9 -22.10 -0.94 16.16
CA ASN A 9 -23.48 -0.93 15.68
C ASN A 9 -24.44 -1.66 16.63
N VAL A 10 -24.05 -2.82 17.15
CA VAL A 10 -24.87 -3.65 18.04
C VAL A 10 -25.01 -2.98 19.41
N MET A 11 -23.96 -2.33 19.90
CA MET A 11 -24.04 -1.50 21.11
C MET A 11 -25.10 -0.40 20.95
N TYR A 12 -25.15 0.26 19.80
CA TYR A 12 -26.17 1.26 19.49
C TYR A 12 -27.58 0.67 19.34
N GLU A 13 -27.69 -0.52 18.76
CA GLU A 13 -28.96 -1.23 18.60
C GLU A 13 -29.57 -1.60 19.96
N HIS A 14 -28.75 -2.08 20.90
CA HIS A 14 -29.21 -2.55 22.21
C HIS A 14 -29.11 -1.49 23.33
N SER A 15 -28.54 -0.31 23.05
CA SER A 15 -28.48 0.81 23.98
C SER A 15 -29.18 2.03 23.37
N PRO A 16 -30.52 2.05 23.30
CA PRO A 16 -31.28 3.05 22.56
C PRO A 16 -31.02 4.49 23.04
N GLU A 17 -30.58 4.67 24.29
CA GLU A 17 -30.17 5.96 24.85
C GLU A 17 -29.03 6.61 24.06
N LEU A 18 -28.08 5.83 23.51
CA LEU A 18 -26.98 6.37 22.69
C LEU A 18 -27.48 7.07 21.42
N GLY A 19 -28.62 6.62 20.89
CA GLY A 19 -29.26 7.19 19.70
C GLY A 19 -30.35 8.23 19.99
N ARG A 20 -30.99 8.17 21.17
CA ARG A 20 -32.16 8.99 21.52
C ARG A 20 -31.85 10.18 22.44
N SER A 21 -30.81 10.08 23.25
CA SER A 21 -30.42 11.13 24.20
C SER A 21 -29.36 12.03 23.57
N PHE A 22 -29.59 13.34 23.60
CA PHE A 22 -28.62 14.31 23.11
C PHE A 22 -27.30 14.17 23.89
N GLY A 23 -26.19 13.97 23.17
CA GLY A 23 -24.85 13.88 23.75
C GLY A 23 -24.44 12.50 24.31
N ALA A 24 -25.36 11.55 24.55
CA ALA A 24 -25.01 10.26 25.15
C ALA A 24 -24.04 9.44 24.27
N GLY A 25 -24.32 9.36 22.97
CA GLY A 25 -23.43 8.70 22.01
C GLY A 25 -22.06 9.36 21.90
N ASN A 26 -21.99 10.69 21.99
CA ASN A 26 -20.73 11.43 21.98
C ASN A 26 -19.94 11.18 23.26
N ALA A 27 -20.60 11.24 24.43
CA ALA A 27 -19.95 10.97 25.70
C ALA A 27 -19.36 9.56 25.76
N PHE A 28 -20.05 8.58 25.17
CA PHE A 28 -19.56 7.20 25.07
C PHE A 28 -18.24 7.11 24.27
N THR A 29 -18.18 7.66 23.07
CA THR A 29 -16.97 7.60 22.24
C THR A 29 -15.88 8.57 22.70
N ASP A 30 -16.25 9.77 23.19
CA ASP A 30 -15.31 10.77 23.73
C ASP A 30 -14.60 10.18 24.96
N GLY A 31 -15.37 9.60 25.90
CA GLY A 31 -14.81 8.96 27.07
C GLY A 31 -13.88 7.78 26.75
N MET A 32 -14.22 6.98 25.73
CA MET A 32 -13.35 5.90 25.26
C MET A 32 -12.05 6.42 24.66
N ALA A 33 -12.10 7.46 23.82
CA ALA A 33 -10.92 8.06 23.22
C ALA A 33 -10.02 8.71 24.27
N ASP A 34 -10.60 9.42 25.24
CA ASP A 34 -9.86 10.07 26.32
C ASP A 34 -9.19 9.04 27.23
N ALA A 35 -9.92 8.00 27.66
CA ALA A 35 -9.36 6.95 28.49
C ALA A 35 -8.23 6.18 27.78
N ALA A 36 -8.37 5.90 26.48
CA ALA A 36 -7.30 5.28 25.70
C ALA A 36 -6.06 6.18 25.59
N ARG A 37 -6.26 7.49 25.37
CA ARG A 37 -5.17 8.48 25.30
C ARG A 37 -4.40 8.58 26.61
N GLU A 38 -5.10 8.62 27.75
CA GLU A 38 -4.48 8.63 29.08
C GLU A 38 -3.60 7.40 29.34
N LYS A 39 -3.87 6.29 28.67
CA LYS A 39 -3.09 5.05 28.74
C LYS A 39 -2.05 4.91 27.62
N GLY A 40 -1.89 5.92 26.77
CA GLY A 40 -0.98 5.86 25.62
C GLY A 40 -1.39 4.82 24.57
N LEU A 41 -2.69 4.53 24.46
CA LEU A 41 -3.26 3.58 23.50
C LEU A 41 -3.86 4.29 22.30
N THR A 42 -3.67 3.67 21.14
CA THR A 42 -4.41 3.99 19.92
C THR A 42 -5.73 3.21 19.90
N LEU A 43 -6.70 3.65 19.11
CA LEU A 43 -8.00 3.03 18.95
C LEU A 43 -8.16 2.41 17.56
N GLN A 44 -8.89 1.30 17.54
CA GLN A 44 -9.50 0.70 16.37
C GLN A 44 -11.00 0.59 16.60
N TYR A 45 -11.81 1.05 15.65
CA TYR A 45 -13.26 0.89 15.68
C TYR A 45 -13.70 -0.17 14.68
N SER A 46 -14.50 -1.14 15.14
CA SER A 46 -15.12 -2.16 14.30
C SER A 46 -16.65 -2.06 14.33
N MET A 47 -17.27 -2.53 13.26
CA MET A 47 -18.71 -2.42 13.00
C MET A 47 -19.25 -0.99 13.19
N ALA A 48 -18.47 0.00 12.75
CA ALA A 48 -18.75 1.40 12.98
C ALA A 48 -19.86 1.94 12.06
N LEU A 49 -20.88 2.58 12.65
CA LEU A 49 -21.84 3.44 11.95
C LEU A 49 -21.19 4.74 11.41
N PRO A 50 -21.77 5.41 10.38
CA PRO A 50 -21.24 6.66 9.81
C PRO A 50 -20.97 7.77 10.84
N ARG A 51 -21.76 7.83 11.91
CA ARG A 51 -21.53 8.78 13.01
C ARG A 51 -20.19 8.58 13.72
N HIS A 52 -19.71 7.35 13.85
CA HIS A 52 -18.42 7.06 14.47
C HIS A 52 -17.25 7.51 13.61
N PHE A 53 -17.40 7.48 12.28
CA PHE A 53 -16.42 8.07 11.36
C PHE A 53 -16.31 9.58 11.60
N LEU A 54 -17.44 10.29 11.60
CA LEU A 54 -17.49 11.74 11.79
C LEU A 54 -16.98 12.16 13.17
N GLN A 55 -17.39 11.45 14.21
CA GLN A 55 -16.92 11.70 15.57
C GLN A 55 -15.42 11.39 15.70
N GLY A 56 -14.97 10.30 15.07
CA GLY A 56 -13.59 9.86 15.03
C GLY A 56 -12.61 10.89 14.48
N ALA A 57 -13.08 11.78 13.60
CA ALA A 57 -12.27 12.89 13.07
C ALA A 57 -11.83 13.89 14.16
N ARG A 58 -12.42 13.83 15.36
CA ARG A 58 -12.02 14.63 16.54
C ARG A 58 -10.90 13.98 17.35
N TYR A 59 -10.52 12.72 17.06
CA TYR A 59 -9.61 11.93 17.88
C TYR A 59 -8.28 11.69 17.15
N ASP A 60 -7.20 12.22 17.71
CA ASP A 60 -5.83 11.99 17.25
C ASP A 60 -5.35 10.54 17.48
N ASN A 61 -5.96 9.84 18.43
CA ASN A 61 -5.64 8.46 18.78
C ASN A 61 -6.54 7.42 18.10
N LEU A 62 -7.55 7.80 17.31
CA LEU A 62 -8.27 6.85 16.45
C LEU A 62 -7.49 6.60 15.16
N THR A 63 -6.67 5.55 15.17
CA THR A 63 -5.74 5.28 14.08
C THR A 63 -6.39 4.53 12.93
N THR A 64 -7.32 3.62 13.22
CA THR A 64 -7.95 2.78 12.22
C THR A 64 -9.46 2.72 12.42
N ILE A 65 -10.18 2.37 11.36
CA ILE A 65 -11.61 2.02 11.42
C ILE A 65 -11.92 0.92 10.42
N ARG A 66 -12.75 -0.04 10.80
CA ARG A 66 -13.20 -1.08 9.89
C ARG A 66 -14.12 -0.53 8.82
N VAL A 67 -13.85 -0.87 7.56
CA VAL A 67 -14.56 -0.35 6.39
C VAL A 67 -15.30 -1.44 5.59
N SER A 68 -15.25 -2.69 6.04
CA SER A 68 -15.97 -3.84 5.48
C SER A 68 -16.81 -4.52 6.57
N GLY A 69 -17.50 -5.62 6.22
CA GLY A 69 -18.19 -6.52 7.15
C GLY A 69 -17.31 -7.67 7.66
N ASP A 70 -17.88 -8.53 8.51
CA ASP A 70 -17.18 -9.64 9.18
C ASP A 70 -16.50 -10.57 8.19
N ARG A 71 -15.23 -10.88 8.45
CA ARG A 71 -14.38 -11.74 7.62
C ARG A 71 -14.24 -11.19 6.19
N PHE A 72 -13.11 -10.55 5.91
CA PHE A 72 -12.90 -9.89 4.62
C PHE A 72 -12.87 -10.91 3.46
N GLU A 73 -13.66 -10.68 2.42
CA GLU A 73 -13.77 -11.57 1.25
C GLU A 73 -14.19 -10.77 0.02
N ARG A 74 -14.16 -11.41 -1.17
CA ARG A 74 -14.44 -10.77 -2.46
C ARG A 74 -15.75 -9.97 -2.51
N SER A 75 -16.82 -10.51 -1.92
CA SER A 75 -18.14 -9.86 -1.90
C SER A 75 -18.12 -8.47 -1.20
N LYS A 76 -17.09 -8.21 -0.38
CA LYS A 76 -16.93 -6.99 0.42
C LYS A 76 -15.98 -5.97 -0.19
N TRP A 77 -15.34 -6.28 -1.34
CA TRP A 77 -14.32 -5.40 -1.94
C TRP A 77 -14.86 -4.02 -2.34
N ASP A 78 -16.04 -3.93 -2.95
CA ASP A 78 -16.63 -2.63 -3.31
C ASP A 78 -16.88 -1.77 -2.05
N THR A 79 -17.53 -2.35 -1.03
CA THR A 79 -17.79 -1.66 0.24
C THR A 79 -16.49 -1.21 0.89
N PHE A 80 -15.50 -2.10 0.97
CA PHE A 80 -14.17 -1.80 1.50
C PHE A 80 -13.54 -0.60 0.80
N LEU A 81 -13.53 -0.56 -0.53
CA LEU A 81 -12.91 0.51 -1.31
C LEU A 81 -13.65 1.84 -1.18
N TYR A 82 -14.97 1.85 -1.26
CA TYR A 82 -15.75 3.09 -1.12
C TYR A 82 -15.73 3.64 0.31
N ALA A 83 -15.83 2.78 1.33
CA ALA A 83 -15.73 3.21 2.71
C ALA A 83 -14.29 3.60 3.11
N SER A 84 -13.26 3.01 2.48
CA SER A 84 -11.87 3.47 2.61
C SER A 84 -11.70 4.94 2.21
N ARG A 85 -12.46 5.42 1.21
CA ARG A 85 -12.45 6.84 0.83
C ARG A 85 -12.97 7.73 1.97
N LEU A 86 -14.04 7.31 2.65
CA LEU A 86 -14.58 8.06 3.78
C LEU A 86 -13.60 8.07 4.96
N ALA A 87 -13.05 6.91 5.33
CA ALA A 87 -12.09 6.80 6.43
C ALA A 87 -10.86 7.69 6.19
N SER A 88 -10.21 7.52 5.03
CA SER A 88 -8.97 8.24 4.71
C SER A 88 -9.18 9.76 4.59
N ALA A 89 -10.34 10.22 4.09
CA ALA A 89 -10.67 11.63 4.05
C ALA A 89 -10.80 12.28 5.45
N LEU A 90 -11.06 11.47 6.48
CA LEU A 90 -11.17 11.89 7.87
C LEU A 90 -9.86 11.67 8.66
N GLY A 91 -8.77 11.30 7.97
CA GLY A 91 -7.47 11.04 8.60
C GLY A 91 -7.38 9.69 9.32
N ILE A 92 -8.33 8.78 9.09
CA ILE A 92 -8.39 7.46 9.74
C ILE A 92 -7.99 6.38 8.74
N TRP A 93 -7.12 5.45 9.12
CA TRP A 93 -6.72 4.37 8.22
C TRP A 93 -7.80 3.29 8.09
N PRO A 94 -8.14 2.83 6.87
CA PRO A 94 -9.09 1.75 6.69
C PRO A 94 -8.55 0.42 7.23
N TRP A 95 -9.43 -0.40 7.78
CA TRP A 95 -9.15 -1.80 8.13
C TRP A 95 -10.18 -2.73 7.50
N SER A 96 -9.70 -3.84 6.95
CA SER A 96 -10.53 -4.82 6.23
C SER A 96 -11.31 -5.78 7.13
N ASP A 97 -10.91 -5.92 8.40
CA ASP A 97 -11.09 -7.16 9.17
C ASP A 97 -10.15 -8.28 8.75
N VAL A 98 -10.18 -9.39 9.50
CA VAL A 98 -9.38 -10.59 9.27
C VAL A 98 -9.82 -11.36 8.02
N PHE A 99 -8.85 -12.04 7.42
CA PHE A 99 -8.98 -12.99 6.32
C PHE A 99 -7.89 -14.06 6.45
N MET A 100 -7.90 -15.10 5.63
CA MET A 100 -6.85 -16.12 5.66
C MET A 100 -5.66 -15.65 4.84
N SER A 101 -4.45 -15.76 5.39
CA SER A 101 -3.19 -15.35 4.77
C SER A 101 -2.92 -15.98 3.38
N ALA A 102 -3.55 -17.12 3.08
CA ALA A 102 -3.51 -17.75 1.75
C ALA A 102 -4.32 -16.99 0.68
N GLU A 103 -5.26 -16.13 1.07
CA GLU A 103 -6.08 -15.30 0.18
C GLU A 103 -5.27 -14.08 -0.30
N ALA A 104 -4.39 -14.31 -1.29
CA ALA A 104 -3.42 -13.32 -1.76
C ALA A 104 -4.03 -11.97 -2.16
N ASP A 105 -5.21 -11.96 -2.79
CA ASP A 105 -5.88 -10.71 -3.20
C ASP A 105 -6.40 -9.92 -1.99
N ASN A 106 -6.94 -10.60 -0.97
CA ASN A 106 -7.36 -9.96 0.28
C ASN A 106 -6.16 -9.37 1.01
N LEU A 107 -5.04 -10.10 1.04
CA LEU A 107 -3.80 -9.62 1.64
C LEU A 107 -3.24 -8.39 0.91
N LEU A 108 -3.27 -8.40 -0.42
CA LEU A 108 -2.87 -7.26 -1.24
C LEU A 108 -3.75 -6.04 -0.96
N LEU A 109 -5.08 -6.19 -1.00
CA LEU A 109 -6.05 -5.12 -0.68
C LEU A 109 -5.84 -4.55 0.72
N ALA A 110 -5.66 -5.41 1.73
CA ALA A 110 -5.40 -5.00 3.10
C ALA A 110 -4.07 -4.25 3.23
N THR A 111 -3.01 -4.68 2.53
CA THR A 111 -1.71 -3.99 2.52
C THR A 111 -1.83 -2.61 1.86
N LEU A 112 -2.51 -2.54 0.71
CA LEU A 112 -2.72 -1.30 -0.04
C LEU A 112 -3.69 -0.32 0.66
N SER A 113 -4.47 -0.79 1.64
CA SER A 113 -5.28 0.09 2.49
C SER A 113 -4.45 1.12 3.27
N GLY A 114 -3.16 0.80 3.52
CA GLY A 114 -2.27 1.60 4.34
C GLY A 114 -2.54 1.51 5.85
N GLY A 115 -3.58 0.78 6.27
CA GLY A 115 -3.91 0.51 7.66
C GLY A 115 -3.34 -0.81 8.17
N MET A 116 -4.05 -1.39 9.15
CA MET A 116 -3.70 -2.66 9.77
C MET A 116 -3.90 -3.83 8.79
N VAL A 117 -3.01 -4.82 8.84
CA VAL A 117 -3.17 -6.12 8.17
C VAL A 117 -3.42 -7.18 9.25
N GLY A 118 -4.62 -7.75 9.28
CA GLY A 118 -5.01 -8.79 10.23
C GLY A 118 -5.34 -10.09 9.51
N VAL A 119 -4.87 -11.22 10.04
CA VAL A 119 -5.18 -12.55 9.51
C VAL A 119 -5.84 -13.42 10.57
N GLY A 120 -6.73 -14.31 10.12
CA GLY A 120 -7.56 -15.18 10.96
C GLY A 120 -7.18 -16.66 10.86
N ASP A 121 -6.00 -16.96 10.34
CA ASP A 121 -5.49 -18.34 10.27
C ASP A 121 -5.35 -18.94 11.67
N ARG A 122 -5.46 -20.26 11.76
CA ARG A 122 -5.05 -20.98 12.97
C ARG A 122 -3.55 -20.72 13.20
N ILE A 123 -3.15 -20.47 14.45
CA ILE A 123 -1.74 -20.30 14.83
C ILE A 123 -0.89 -21.45 14.24
N GLY A 124 0.16 -21.06 13.51
CA GLY A 124 1.09 -21.97 12.83
C GLY A 124 0.61 -22.49 11.47
N ALA A 125 -0.54 -22.04 10.97
CA ALA A 125 -1.07 -22.35 9.63
C ALA A 125 -0.95 -21.18 8.65
N GLU A 126 -0.35 -20.08 9.07
CA GLU A 126 -0.18 -18.88 8.26
C GLU A 126 0.69 -19.16 7.03
N ASN A 127 0.27 -18.64 5.87
CA ASN A 127 1.06 -18.63 4.66
C ASN A 127 2.17 -17.57 4.76
N ARG A 128 3.32 -17.99 5.27
CA ARG A 128 4.51 -17.15 5.45
C ARG A 128 4.96 -16.45 4.16
N GLU A 129 4.92 -17.14 3.03
CA GLU A 129 5.35 -16.59 1.74
C GLU A 129 4.48 -15.39 1.33
N ASN A 130 3.16 -15.53 1.43
CA ASN A 130 2.23 -14.44 1.16
C ASN A 130 2.44 -13.27 2.12
N LEU A 131 2.54 -13.55 3.43
CA LEU A 131 2.72 -12.51 4.46
C LEU A 131 3.99 -11.69 4.22
N LEU A 132 5.09 -12.33 3.84
CA LEU A 132 6.35 -11.64 3.54
C LEU A 132 6.29 -10.72 2.32
N ARG A 133 5.22 -10.75 1.52
CA ARG A 133 4.98 -9.71 0.50
C ARG A 133 4.40 -8.43 1.07
N ALA A 134 3.73 -8.49 2.21
CA ALA A 134 3.17 -7.32 2.90
C ALA A 134 4.14 -6.69 3.91
N VAL A 135 5.05 -7.48 4.49
CA VAL A 135 5.94 -7.06 5.57
C VAL A 135 7.42 -7.29 5.27
N ARG A 136 8.29 -6.53 5.90
CA ARG A 136 9.71 -6.90 6.07
C ARG A 136 9.85 -8.15 6.98
N PRO A 137 11.03 -8.79 7.03
CA PRO A 137 11.25 -9.95 7.91
C PRO A 137 10.99 -9.73 9.40
N ASP A 138 11.02 -8.48 9.87
CA ASP A 138 10.70 -8.06 11.25
C ASP A 138 9.21 -7.78 11.50
N GLY A 139 8.36 -7.98 10.50
CA GLY A 139 6.91 -7.75 10.61
C GLY A 139 6.46 -6.31 10.34
N VAL A 140 7.38 -5.38 10.06
CA VAL A 140 7.01 -4.02 9.67
C VAL A 140 6.34 -4.03 8.30
N ILE A 141 5.11 -3.52 8.23
CA ILE A 141 4.31 -3.44 7.00
C ILE A 141 4.96 -2.45 6.03
N VAL A 142 5.21 -2.91 4.79
CA VAL A 142 5.60 -2.07 3.67
C VAL A 142 4.33 -1.67 2.94
N LYS A 143 3.89 -0.42 3.15
CA LYS A 143 2.57 0.10 2.74
C LYS A 143 2.70 1.39 1.92
N PRO A 144 1.68 1.76 1.13
CA PRO A 144 1.64 3.07 0.47
C PRO A 144 1.52 4.24 1.47
N ASP A 145 1.77 5.46 0.96
CA ASP A 145 1.53 6.72 1.68
C ASP A 145 0.03 7.07 1.75
N THR A 146 -0.80 6.53 0.84
CA THR A 146 -2.26 6.72 0.86
C THR A 146 -3.03 5.41 0.84
N SER A 147 -4.28 5.44 1.28
CA SER A 147 -5.18 4.28 1.17
C SER A 147 -5.60 3.99 -0.27
N LEU A 148 -5.77 2.70 -0.56
CA LEU A 148 -6.38 2.22 -1.80
C LEU A 148 -7.85 2.64 -1.87
N VAL A 149 -8.17 3.48 -2.85
CA VAL A 149 -9.53 3.98 -3.09
C VAL A 149 -9.85 3.91 -4.59
N PRO A 150 -11.14 3.86 -4.97
CA PRO A 150 -11.52 3.94 -6.38
C PRO A 150 -10.96 5.21 -7.02
N ILE A 151 -10.45 5.12 -8.25
CA ILE A 151 -10.06 6.32 -9.00
C ILE A 151 -11.29 7.15 -9.33
N ASP A 152 -11.11 8.44 -9.64
CA ASP A 152 -12.22 9.39 -9.86
C ASP A 152 -13.26 8.89 -10.88
N ALA A 153 -12.81 8.22 -11.94
CA ALA A 153 -13.69 7.65 -12.96
C ALA A 153 -14.69 6.62 -12.39
N MET A 154 -14.37 5.94 -11.29
CA MET A 154 -15.20 4.89 -10.72
C MET A 154 -16.45 5.42 -10.01
N TYR A 155 -16.45 6.66 -9.54
CA TYR A 155 -17.62 7.27 -8.89
C TYR A 155 -18.77 7.53 -9.86
N THR A 156 -18.50 7.56 -11.18
CA THR A 156 -19.52 7.76 -12.22
C THR A 156 -19.65 6.56 -13.18
N ALA A 157 -18.74 5.58 -13.09
CA ALA A 157 -18.65 4.41 -13.98
C ALA A 157 -19.83 3.42 -13.91
N GLY A 158 -20.68 3.52 -12.89
CA GLY A 158 -21.71 2.52 -12.58
C GLY A 158 -21.12 1.20 -12.06
N SER A 159 -21.96 0.32 -11.52
CA SER A 159 -21.53 -0.90 -10.80
C SER A 159 -21.09 -2.07 -11.68
N LYS A 160 -21.30 -2.01 -13.01
CA LYS A 160 -21.01 -3.11 -13.93
C LYS A 160 -19.62 -3.06 -14.56
N ARG A 161 -18.95 -1.90 -14.54
CA ARG A 161 -17.59 -1.79 -15.08
C ARG A 161 -16.60 -2.44 -14.13
N PRO A 162 -15.45 -2.96 -14.59
CA PRO A 162 -14.37 -3.36 -13.70
C PRO A 162 -14.05 -2.27 -12.67
N MET A 163 -13.77 -2.67 -11.44
CA MET A 163 -13.26 -1.74 -10.44
C MET A 163 -11.81 -1.40 -10.77
N ILE A 164 -11.44 -0.13 -10.61
CA ILE A 164 -10.06 0.35 -10.67
C ILE A 164 -9.84 1.20 -9.43
N ALA A 165 -9.00 0.72 -8.53
CA ALA A 165 -8.61 1.43 -7.32
C ALA A 165 -7.11 1.68 -7.31
N ALA A 166 -6.69 2.81 -6.75
CA ALA A 166 -5.30 3.19 -6.66
C ALA A 166 -4.92 3.71 -5.28
N ALA A 167 -3.68 3.41 -4.88
CA ALA A 167 -2.95 4.03 -3.79
C ALA A 167 -1.63 4.59 -4.36
N HIS A 168 -0.92 5.45 -3.62
CA HIS A 168 0.39 5.94 -4.06
C HIS A 168 1.39 6.10 -2.92
N THR A 169 2.66 6.12 -3.30
CA THR A 169 3.80 6.57 -2.48
C THR A 169 4.48 7.70 -3.21
N ASP A 170 4.88 8.74 -2.46
CA ASP A 170 5.60 9.87 -3.02
C ASP A 170 7.05 9.87 -2.54
N HIS A 171 8.00 10.04 -3.44
CA HIS A 171 9.40 10.34 -3.13
C HIS A 171 9.78 11.67 -3.78
N GLY A 172 9.57 12.76 -3.04
CA GLY A 172 9.74 14.11 -3.59
C GLY A 172 8.75 14.35 -4.74
N THR A 173 9.25 14.46 -5.97
CA THR A 173 8.42 14.64 -7.17
C THR A 173 8.09 13.34 -7.89
N LEU A 174 8.66 12.20 -7.46
CA LEU A 174 8.38 10.89 -8.02
C LEU A 174 7.21 10.25 -7.27
N ARG A 175 6.03 10.21 -7.92
CA ARG A 175 4.86 9.48 -7.42
C ARG A 175 4.75 8.11 -8.06
N SER A 176 4.86 7.05 -7.28
CA SER A 176 4.50 5.69 -7.72
C SER A 176 3.05 5.39 -7.35
N ALA A 177 2.29 4.80 -8.26
CA ALA A 177 0.90 4.39 -8.03
C ALA A 177 0.73 2.86 -8.08
N TYR A 178 -0.07 2.32 -7.18
CA TYR A 178 -0.38 0.90 -7.08
C TYR A 178 -1.84 0.69 -7.44
N VAL A 179 -2.10 0.00 -8.54
CA VAL A 179 -3.45 -0.15 -9.11
C VAL A 179 -3.92 -1.58 -8.95
N PHE A 180 -5.00 -1.77 -8.19
CA PHE A 180 -5.72 -3.03 -8.13
C PHE A 180 -7.00 -2.94 -8.96
N SER A 181 -7.24 -3.93 -9.80
CA SER A 181 -8.44 -3.99 -10.62
C SER A 181 -9.08 -5.36 -10.57
N TYR A 182 -10.41 -5.41 -10.57
CA TYR A 182 -11.15 -6.66 -10.63
C TYR A 182 -12.42 -6.53 -11.44
N ASN A 183 -12.78 -7.62 -12.09
CA ASN A 183 -14.04 -7.71 -12.82
C ASN A 183 -15.21 -7.83 -11.83
N ARG A 184 -16.21 -6.95 -12.00
CA ARG A 184 -17.47 -6.94 -11.25
C ARG A 184 -18.60 -7.68 -11.96
N GLY A 185 -18.40 -8.07 -13.22
CA GLY A 185 -19.37 -8.75 -14.05
C GLY A 185 -19.02 -10.21 -14.35
N SER A 186 -19.98 -10.91 -14.94
CA SER A 186 -19.87 -12.31 -15.36
C SER A 186 -19.31 -12.52 -16.77
N LYS A 187 -18.90 -11.43 -17.45
CA LYS A 187 -18.32 -11.45 -18.79
C LYS A 187 -16.94 -10.78 -18.77
N PRO A 188 -16.01 -11.15 -19.66
CA PRO A 188 -14.77 -10.43 -19.82
C PRO A 188 -15.01 -8.93 -20.01
N ALA A 189 -14.20 -8.09 -19.37
CA ALA A 189 -14.30 -6.65 -19.45
C ALA A 189 -12.94 -5.98 -19.25
N ASP A 190 -12.72 -4.86 -19.91
CA ASP A 190 -11.46 -4.14 -19.87
C ASP A 190 -11.40 -3.18 -18.68
N ALA A 191 -10.35 -3.28 -17.88
CA ALA A 191 -9.92 -2.22 -16.96
C ALA A 191 -8.95 -1.31 -17.71
N SER A 192 -9.26 0.00 -17.76
CA SER A 192 -8.46 0.98 -18.49
C SER A 192 -8.22 2.25 -17.67
N PHE A 193 -6.97 2.71 -17.67
CA PHE A 193 -6.54 3.94 -17.00
C PHE A 193 -5.33 4.56 -17.72
N THR A 194 -5.03 5.81 -17.40
CA THR A 194 -3.81 6.51 -17.85
C THR A 194 -2.91 6.82 -16.65
N PRO A 195 -1.58 6.95 -16.81
CA PRO A 195 -0.72 7.41 -15.72
C PRO A 195 -1.16 8.75 -15.11
N ALA A 196 -1.62 9.70 -15.92
CA ALA A 196 -2.10 11.00 -15.45
C ALA A 196 -3.33 10.90 -14.53
N GLN A 197 -4.26 9.97 -14.79
CA GLN A 197 -5.41 9.70 -13.90
C GLN A 197 -4.98 9.19 -12.51
N LEU A 198 -3.78 8.62 -12.40
CA LEU A 198 -3.19 8.15 -11.15
C LEU A 198 -2.33 9.23 -10.46
N GLY A 199 -2.30 10.45 -11.02
CA GLY A 199 -1.45 11.52 -10.54
C GLY A 199 0.02 11.38 -10.94
N VAL A 200 0.33 10.64 -12.01
CA VAL A 200 1.69 10.50 -12.57
C VAL A 200 1.78 11.32 -13.86
N PRO A 201 2.18 12.62 -13.79
CA PRO A 201 2.07 13.57 -14.91
C PRO A 201 3.27 13.54 -15.87
N ARG A 202 4.00 12.43 -15.92
CA ARG A 202 5.15 12.22 -16.80
C ARG A 202 5.13 10.80 -17.36
N GLU A 203 6.00 10.55 -18.33
CA GLU A 203 6.19 9.21 -18.86
C GLU A 203 6.46 8.23 -17.72
N ALA A 204 5.89 7.04 -17.80
CA ALA A 204 5.92 6.05 -16.73
C ALA A 204 6.02 4.63 -17.27
N TYR A 205 6.58 3.73 -16.47
CA TYR A 205 6.42 2.30 -16.67
C TYR A 205 5.18 1.82 -15.93
N VAL A 206 4.30 1.09 -16.62
CA VAL A 206 3.23 0.29 -16.02
C VAL A 206 3.71 -1.16 -15.94
N TYR A 207 4.02 -1.62 -14.73
CA TYR A 207 4.47 -2.96 -14.43
C TYR A 207 3.29 -3.85 -14.01
N ALA A 208 2.96 -4.86 -14.81
CA ALA A 208 1.98 -5.88 -14.50
C ALA A 208 2.59 -6.93 -13.56
N ALA A 209 2.47 -6.71 -12.26
CA ALA A 209 3.17 -7.47 -11.22
C ALA A 209 2.92 -8.99 -11.25
N ARG A 210 1.74 -9.42 -11.70
CA ARG A 210 1.40 -10.86 -11.82
C ARG A 210 2.10 -11.54 -12.99
N ASN A 211 2.31 -10.80 -14.08
CA ASN A 211 2.89 -11.32 -15.32
C ASN A 211 4.37 -10.98 -15.44
N ARG A 212 4.90 -10.17 -14.52
CA ARG A 212 6.28 -9.66 -14.50
C ARG A 212 6.69 -9.00 -15.82
N SER A 213 5.79 -8.21 -16.40
CA SER A 213 6.03 -7.46 -17.63
C SER A 213 5.77 -5.98 -17.42
N ALA A 214 6.48 -5.13 -18.15
CA ALA A 214 6.28 -3.68 -18.09
C ALA A 214 6.06 -3.09 -19.47
N ARG A 215 5.32 -1.98 -19.51
CA ARG A 215 5.15 -1.15 -20.70
C ARG A 215 5.39 0.30 -20.34
N ARG A 216 6.19 0.99 -21.15
CA ARG A 216 6.41 2.44 -21.05
C ARG A 216 5.25 3.17 -21.72
N LEU A 217 4.70 4.19 -21.07
CA LEU A 217 3.54 4.95 -21.53
C LEU A 217 3.73 6.45 -21.33
N GLN A 218 3.18 7.23 -22.25
CA GLN A 218 3.01 8.67 -22.04
C GLN A 218 1.93 8.96 -20.99
N PRO A 219 1.94 10.14 -20.32
CA PRO A 219 1.01 10.44 -19.22
C PRO A 219 -0.47 10.26 -19.58
N GLY A 220 -0.84 10.64 -20.80
CA GLY A 220 -2.22 10.55 -21.31
C GLY A 220 -2.52 9.29 -22.11
N GLU A 221 -1.54 8.39 -22.28
CA GLU A 221 -1.73 7.15 -23.03
C GLU A 221 -2.48 6.13 -22.17
N ALA A 222 -3.57 5.58 -22.72
CA ALA A 222 -4.38 4.59 -22.03
C ALA A 222 -3.68 3.22 -22.00
N PHE A 223 -3.58 2.67 -20.80
CA PHE A 223 -3.31 1.26 -20.58
C PHE A 223 -4.64 0.52 -20.45
N SER A 224 -4.76 -0.65 -21.09
CA SER A 224 -5.95 -1.50 -20.98
C SER A 224 -5.55 -2.94 -20.74
N SER A 225 -6.25 -3.60 -19.83
CA SER A 225 -6.10 -5.02 -19.55
C SER A 225 -7.48 -5.68 -19.47
N THR A 226 -7.68 -6.71 -20.29
CA THR A 226 -8.90 -7.52 -20.24
C THR A 226 -8.88 -8.40 -19.00
N LEU A 227 -9.93 -8.32 -18.20
CA LEU A 227 -10.15 -9.17 -17.04
C LEU A 227 -11.18 -10.24 -17.39
N ALA A 228 -10.85 -11.50 -17.19
CA ALA A 228 -11.81 -12.60 -17.23
C ALA A 228 -12.94 -12.37 -16.18
N PRO A 229 -14.08 -13.09 -16.26
CA PRO A 229 -15.03 -13.15 -15.15
C PRO A 229 -14.29 -13.51 -13.86
N ASP A 230 -14.59 -12.79 -12.78
CA ASP A 230 -13.88 -12.86 -11.49
C ASP A 230 -12.36 -12.57 -11.52
N GLY A 231 -11.80 -12.22 -12.67
CA GLY A 231 -10.40 -11.92 -12.86
C GLY A 231 -9.96 -10.68 -12.09
N THR A 232 -8.71 -10.71 -11.64
CA THR A 232 -8.05 -9.61 -10.93
C THR A 232 -6.70 -9.29 -11.57
N ALA A 233 -6.28 -8.03 -11.48
CA ALA A 233 -4.99 -7.56 -11.95
C ALA A 233 -4.37 -6.61 -10.93
N TYR A 234 -3.04 -6.58 -10.91
CA TYR A 234 -2.26 -5.70 -10.08
C TYR A 234 -1.14 -5.05 -10.89
N PHE A 235 -1.09 -3.72 -10.86
CA PHE A 235 -0.11 -2.92 -11.59
C PHE A 235 0.63 -1.96 -10.65
N VAL A 236 1.91 -1.75 -10.92
CA VAL A 236 2.72 -0.70 -10.30
C VAL A 236 3.10 0.30 -11.40
N VAL A 237 2.74 1.56 -11.22
CA VAL A 237 2.98 2.64 -12.20
C VAL A 237 4.04 3.56 -11.63
N VAL A 238 5.21 3.59 -12.26
CA VAL A 238 6.38 4.32 -11.76
C VAL A 238 6.85 5.35 -12.79
N PRO A 239 6.98 6.63 -12.42
CA PRO A 239 7.43 7.67 -13.32
C PRO A 239 8.88 7.45 -13.73
N VAL A 240 9.21 7.76 -14.99
CA VAL A 240 10.58 7.79 -15.47
C VAL A 240 11.30 9.00 -14.83
N PRO A 241 12.36 8.79 -14.03
CA PRO A 241 13.13 9.90 -13.45
C PRO A 241 13.93 10.67 -14.51
N ARG A 242 14.53 11.80 -14.14
CA ARG A 242 15.31 12.64 -15.07
C ARG A 242 16.47 11.89 -15.71
N ALA A 243 17.12 11.02 -14.93
CA ALA A 243 18.20 10.15 -15.41
C ALA A 243 17.75 9.02 -16.36
N GLY A 244 16.44 8.83 -16.57
CA GLY A 244 15.91 7.77 -17.43
C GLY A 244 15.95 6.36 -16.82
N ILE A 245 16.39 6.21 -15.57
CA ILE A 245 16.48 4.92 -14.85
C ILE A 245 15.31 4.81 -13.88
N THR A 246 14.37 3.93 -14.18
CA THR A 246 13.15 3.75 -13.40
C THR A 246 13.33 2.59 -12.43
N LEU A 247 13.56 2.89 -11.15
CA LEU A 247 13.52 1.86 -10.11
C LEU A 247 12.07 1.55 -9.73
N ILE A 248 11.65 0.29 -9.82
CA ILE A 248 10.34 -0.12 -9.29
C ILE A 248 10.43 -0.36 -7.78
N GLY A 249 11.48 -1.05 -7.32
CA GLY A 249 11.74 -1.24 -5.88
C GLY A 249 12.09 -2.68 -5.53
N ASP A 250 11.67 -3.13 -4.35
CA ASP A 250 11.79 -4.52 -3.88
C ASP A 250 10.70 -5.40 -4.53
N GLU A 251 11.11 -6.30 -5.43
CA GLU A 251 10.19 -7.14 -6.22
C GLU A 251 9.34 -8.07 -5.36
N ASP A 252 9.85 -8.44 -4.19
CA ASP A 252 9.18 -9.40 -3.32
C ASP A 252 8.10 -8.72 -2.46
N LYS A 253 7.86 -7.40 -2.62
CA LYS A 253 6.83 -6.65 -1.89
C LYS A 253 5.64 -6.28 -2.75
N PHE A 254 4.47 -6.22 -2.12
CA PHE A 254 3.29 -5.63 -2.73
C PHE A 254 3.47 -4.15 -3.00
N VAL A 255 4.24 -3.43 -2.19
CA VAL A 255 4.49 -1.99 -2.31
C VAL A 255 6.00 -1.80 -2.47
N PRO A 256 6.56 -2.00 -3.68
CA PRO A 256 8.00 -2.18 -3.87
C PRO A 256 8.86 -1.02 -3.38
N ASP A 257 8.37 0.21 -3.50
CA ASP A 257 9.02 1.46 -3.07
C ASP A 257 8.37 2.10 -1.84
N GLY A 258 7.57 1.35 -1.08
CA GLY A 258 6.99 1.83 0.17
C GLY A 258 8.08 2.27 1.16
N ARG A 259 7.83 3.36 1.91
CA ARG A 259 8.85 4.07 2.70
C ARG A 259 9.58 3.25 3.77
N LYS A 260 8.96 2.16 4.23
CA LYS A 260 9.58 1.22 5.19
C LYS A 260 10.61 0.30 4.54
N ARG A 261 10.64 0.23 3.21
CA ARG A 261 11.66 -0.47 2.42
C ARG A 261 12.56 0.50 1.67
N ILE A 262 12.01 1.42 0.90
CA ILE A 262 12.77 2.47 0.20
C ILE A 262 12.53 3.78 0.93
N ALA A 263 13.47 4.20 1.75
CA ALA A 263 13.30 5.38 2.62
C ALA A 263 13.23 6.68 1.81
N ALA A 264 14.00 6.76 0.72
CA ALA A 264 14.08 7.92 -0.15
C ALA A 264 14.49 7.53 -1.58
N LEU A 265 13.93 8.24 -2.55
CA LEU A 265 14.42 8.33 -3.93
C LEU A 265 14.70 9.78 -4.27
N GLU A 266 15.94 10.08 -4.64
CA GLU A 266 16.35 11.42 -5.05
C GLU A 266 16.61 11.41 -6.56
N ASP A 267 15.68 12.02 -7.30
CA ASP A 267 15.73 12.17 -8.74
C ASP A 267 16.72 13.27 -9.09
N GLU A 268 17.93 12.94 -9.56
CA GLU A 268 18.93 13.88 -10.09
C GLU A 268 18.99 13.82 -11.62
N PRO A 269 19.56 14.83 -12.31
CA PRO A 269 19.58 14.86 -13.78
C PRO A 269 20.26 13.65 -14.45
N ASP A 270 21.33 13.13 -13.84
CA ASP A 270 22.20 12.08 -14.38
C ASP A 270 22.17 10.77 -13.56
N ARG A 271 21.51 10.79 -12.40
CA ARG A 271 21.43 9.64 -11.50
C ARG A 271 20.14 9.61 -10.68
N LEU A 272 19.82 8.43 -10.15
CA LEU A 272 18.84 8.23 -9.09
C LEU A 272 19.58 7.76 -7.83
N ILE A 273 19.44 8.47 -6.72
CA ILE A 273 19.96 8.03 -5.42
C ILE A 273 18.83 7.34 -4.67
N VAL A 274 19.12 6.14 -4.15
CA VAL A 274 18.15 5.25 -3.52
C VAL A 274 18.65 4.95 -2.11
N THR A 275 17.82 5.24 -1.11
CA THR A 275 18.08 4.85 0.28
C THR A 275 17.18 3.68 0.65
N VAL A 276 17.79 2.57 1.04
CA VAL A 276 17.14 1.28 1.29
C VAL A 276 17.23 0.94 2.77
N ASN A 277 16.09 0.62 3.38
CA ASN A 277 16.01 0.15 4.75
C ASN A 277 15.94 -1.38 4.81
N PHE A 278 16.53 -1.94 5.85
CA PHE A 278 16.63 -3.37 6.10
C PHE A 278 16.11 -3.68 7.51
N ALA A 279 15.36 -4.78 7.63
CA ALA A 279 15.02 -5.33 8.95
C ALA A 279 16.29 -5.75 9.70
N PRO A 280 16.25 -5.83 11.05
CA PRO A 280 17.30 -6.49 11.81
C PRO A 280 17.70 -7.82 11.20
N GLN A 281 19.00 -8.03 10.98
CA GLN A 281 19.59 -9.27 10.44
C GLN A 281 19.24 -9.60 8.98
N GLU A 282 18.46 -8.76 8.28
CA GLU A 282 18.25 -8.88 6.85
C GLU A 282 19.56 -8.58 6.11
N ARG A 283 20.05 -9.56 5.35
CA ARG A 283 21.39 -9.50 4.76
C ARG A 283 21.42 -8.74 3.44
N SER A 284 20.34 -8.83 2.67
CA SER A 284 20.23 -8.19 1.37
C SER A 284 18.79 -8.12 0.90
N VAL A 285 18.54 -7.27 -0.08
CA VAL A 285 17.28 -7.17 -0.83
C VAL A 285 17.59 -7.11 -2.31
N ARG A 286 16.70 -7.67 -3.15
CA ARG A 286 16.80 -7.57 -4.61
C ARG A 286 15.98 -6.37 -5.07
N LEU A 287 16.66 -5.40 -5.67
CA LEU A 287 16.02 -4.26 -6.30
C LEU A 287 15.93 -4.47 -7.81
N PHE A 288 14.84 -4.01 -8.41
CA PHE A 288 14.65 -4.10 -9.85
C PHE A 288 14.05 -2.82 -10.44
N GLY A 289 14.25 -2.67 -11.75
CA GLY A 289 13.72 -1.55 -12.50
C GLY A 289 13.89 -1.71 -14.00
N TYR A 290 13.68 -0.61 -14.72
CA TYR A 290 13.81 -0.53 -16.16
C TYR A 290 14.66 0.68 -16.56
N ALA A 291 15.53 0.49 -17.54
CA ALA A 291 16.35 1.53 -18.14
C ALA A 291 16.55 1.24 -19.63
N PRO A 292 16.68 2.27 -20.48
CA PRO A 292 16.92 2.07 -21.92
C PRO A 292 18.28 1.45 -22.23
N GLN A 293 19.24 1.56 -21.30
CA GLN A 293 20.59 1.01 -21.39
C GLN A 293 21.02 0.48 -20.03
N ARG A 294 22.06 -0.36 -20.01
CA ARG A 294 22.62 -0.91 -18.78
C ARG A 294 23.03 0.23 -17.83
N PRO A 295 22.39 0.39 -16.66
CA PRO A 295 22.76 1.47 -15.75
C PRO A 295 24.14 1.21 -15.13
N THR A 296 24.77 2.28 -14.66
CA THR A 296 25.89 2.17 -13.73
C THR A 296 25.35 2.10 -12.29
N VAL A 297 25.99 1.31 -11.43
CA VAL A 297 25.56 1.14 -10.03
C VAL A 297 26.74 1.38 -9.12
N ALA A 298 26.55 2.16 -8.06
CA ALA A 298 27.54 2.37 -7.02
C ALA A 298 26.90 2.37 -5.63
N ALA A 299 27.54 1.75 -4.65
CA ALA A 299 27.16 1.87 -3.24
C ALA A 299 27.90 3.07 -2.63
N GLN A 300 27.16 4.01 -2.07
CA GLN A 300 27.70 5.03 -1.17
C GLN A 300 27.89 4.46 0.23
N THR A 301 26.93 3.65 0.67
CA THR A 301 26.99 2.85 1.89
C THR A 301 26.45 1.44 1.62
N GLY A 302 26.88 0.45 2.40
CA GLY A 302 26.54 -0.96 2.17
C GLY A 302 27.36 -1.59 1.04
N SER A 303 26.81 -2.61 0.40
CA SER A 303 27.44 -3.29 -0.73
C SER A 303 26.44 -3.71 -1.80
N LEU A 304 26.95 -3.93 -3.01
CA LEU A 304 26.18 -4.36 -4.17
C LEU A 304 26.58 -5.79 -4.57
N GLY A 305 25.60 -6.55 -5.02
CA GLY A 305 25.82 -7.74 -5.83
C GLY A 305 26.06 -7.38 -7.30
N GLU A 306 26.10 -8.40 -8.15
CA GLU A 306 26.18 -8.20 -9.60
C GLU A 306 24.92 -7.48 -10.13
N LEU A 307 25.12 -6.58 -11.10
CA LEU A 307 24.04 -5.97 -11.86
C LEU A 307 23.67 -6.89 -13.02
N GLU A 308 22.47 -7.42 -12.99
CA GLU A 308 21.86 -8.10 -14.13
C GLU A 308 21.14 -7.07 -15.00
N PHE A 309 21.27 -7.18 -16.33
CA PHE A 309 20.59 -6.32 -17.29
C PHE A 309 20.18 -7.11 -18.52
N GLU A 310 18.91 -7.04 -18.88
CA GLU A 310 18.34 -7.66 -20.07
C GLU A 310 18.13 -6.58 -21.15
N PRO A 311 18.94 -6.56 -22.23
CA PRO A 311 18.87 -5.50 -23.23
C PRO A 311 17.53 -5.40 -23.96
N ASP A 312 16.85 -6.52 -24.19
CA ASP A 312 15.62 -6.57 -24.98
C ASP A 312 14.43 -5.93 -24.25
N SER A 313 14.35 -6.12 -22.92
CA SER A 313 13.29 -5.55 -22.09
C SER A 313 13.71 -4.24 -21.40
N GLY A 314 15.01 -3.97 -21.32
CA GLY A 314 15.60 -2.90 -20.51
C GLY A 314 15.52 -3.16 -19.00
N ARG A 315 15.12 -4.37 -18.58
CA ARG A 315 15.04 -4.72 -17.16
C ARG A 315 16.44 -4.79 -16.55
N PHE A 316 16.59 -4.25 -15.36
CA PHE A 316 17.78 -4.47 -14.54
C PHE A 316 17.43 -4.97 -13.14
N GLU A 317 18.36 -5.71 -12.55
CA GLU A 317 18.27 -6.19 -11.17
C GLU A 317 19.61 -6.03 -10.46
N VAL A 318 19.58 -5.63 -9.20
CA VAL A 318 20.78 -5.55 -8.37
C VAL A 318 20.44 -5.92 -6.93
N THR A 319 21.29 -6.73 -6.32
CA THR A 319 21.19 -7.04 -4.89
C THR A 319 21.89 -5.95 -4.08
N VAL A 320 21.24 -5.42 -3.06
CA VAL A 320 21.79 -4.41 -2.15
C VAL A 320 21.87 -4.99 -0.74
N SER A 321 22.97 -4.77 -0.03
CA SER A 321 23.18 -5.20 1.36
C SER A 321 23.42 -3.99 2.27
N PRO A 322 23.00 -4.03 3.55
CA PRO A 322 23.08 -2.89 4.46
C PRO A 322 24.54 -2.50 4.77
N GLY A 323 24.74 -1.22 5.05
CA GLY A 323 25.99 -0.72 5.63
C GLY A 323 26.16 -1.09 7.11
N PRO A 324 27.30 -0.74 7.72
CA PRO A 324 27.58 -1.06 9.11
C PRO A 324 26.73 -0.23 10.11
N GLN A 325 26.12 0.86 9.65
CA GLN A 325 25.33 1.74 10.50
C GLN A 325 23.93 1.17 10.74
N GLN A 326 23.50 1.18 12.00
CA GLN A 326 22.12 0.94 12.39
C GLN A 326 21.45 2.26 12.74
N LEU A 327 20.21 2.41 12.30
CA LEU A 327 19.32 3.50 12.66
C LEU A 327 18.21 2.95 13.58
N LEU A 328 17.48 3.85 14.24
CA LEU A 328 16.33 3.49 15.06
C LEU A 328 15.06 3.97 14.36
N GLU A 329 14.10 3.07 14.16
CA GLU A 329 12.85 3.34 13.46
C GLU A 329 11.65 3.31 14.42
N GLY A 330 10.72 4.27 14.23
CA GLY A 330 9.40 4.25 14.85
C GLY A 330 9.37 4.54 16.36
N PRO A 331 8.19 4.48 16.99
CA PRO A 331 8.03 4.75 18.42
C PRO A 331 8.71 3.70 19.31
N GLY A 332 8.90 2.47 18.80
CA GLY A 332 9.62 1.39 19.47
C GLY A 332 11.15 1.55 19.45
N LYS A 333 11.68 2.43 18.59
CA LYS A 333 13.12 2.58 18.33
C LYS A 333 13.76 1.25 17.89
N ASP A 334 13.09 0.53 17.00
CA ASP A 334 13.58 -0.75 16.52
C ASP A 334 14.81 -0.53 15.62
N PRO A 335 15.89 -1.33 15.78
CA PRO A 335 17.08 -1.16 14.96
C PRO A 335 16.79 -1.53 13.51
N VAL A 336 17.25 -0.71 12.57
CA VAL A 336 17.15 -0.97 11.13
C VAL A 336 18.49 -0.75 10.45
N GLY A 337 18.84 -1.62 9.51
CA GLY A 337 19.99 -1.41 8.64
C GLY A 337 19.63 -0.44 7.51
N GLN A 338 20.63 0.23 6.95
CA GLN A 338 20.43 1.10 5.79
C GLN A 338 21.58 1.00 4.78
N ALA A 339 21.26 1.16 3.51
CA ALA A 339 22.24 1.36 2.43
C ALA A 339 21.78 2.48 1.51
N THR A 340 22.74 3.19 0.93
CA THR A 340 22.51 4.24 -0.07
C THR A 340 23.25 3.85 -1.34
N VAL A 341 22.51 3.73 -2.43
CA VAL A 341 23.04 3.33 -3.73
C VAL A 341 22.68 4.36 -4.80
N THR A 342 23.52 4.47 -5.81
CA THR A 342 23.35 5.38 -6.94
C THR A 342 23.19 4.57 -8.21
N LEU A 343 22.15 4.89 -8.98
CA LEU A 343 21.91 4.36 -10.33
C LEU A 343 22.17 5.49 -11.33
N GLY A 344 23.25 5.41 -12.10
CA GLY A 344 23.65 6.46 -13.06
C GLY A 344 23.40 6.05 -14.50
N SER A 345 23.01 7.00 -15.36
CA SER A 345 22.91 6.75 -16.80
C SER A 345 24.28 6.35 -17.37
N ALA A 346 24.33 5.35 -18.25
CA ALA A 346 25.55 5.09 -19.01
C ALA A 346 25.89 6.33 -19.85
N GLN A 347 27.17 6.73 -19.87
CA GLN A 347 27.67 7.83 -20.69
C GLN A 347 27.71 7.45 -22.17
#